data_AF-A0A142EPQ1-F1
#
_entry.id   AF-A0A142EPQ1-F1
#
_cell.length_a   1.000
_cell.length_b   1.000
_cell.length_c   1.000
_cell.angle_alpha   90.00
_cell.angle_beta   90.00
_cell.angle_gamma   90.00
#
_symmetry.space_group_name_H-M   'P 1'
#
loop_
_entity.id
_entity.type
_entity.pdbx_description
1 polymer ?
#
loop_
_entity_poly.entity_id
_entity_poly.type
_entity_poly.pdbx_seq_one_letter_code
_entity_poly.pdbx_strand_id
1 'polypeptide(L)'
;MKPTHNISVFLIVSIFQLLFGWKGMAQGIPNLGQTDRWMQGALAAIERKDYQTANELFRSLIESGLPLPEEMPYYFAETLFELGQFNNSKNFLDKYLELTGQTGRNLQGAKELKQKLTKPLAEISACGLCDSKGYRYEVCATCMGQKKQEQTCDYCKGKTIVGCSKCAATGMIKKINVFNQVEIFECERCNAKGRLTCPECQGTGKQVSECKTCLGAGRVTGEVLCDHHDHEEQEKK
;
A
#
# COMPACT_ATOMS: atom_id res chain seq x y z
N MET A 1 -29.56 80.38 -16.41
CA MET A 1 -28.93 79.17 -16.97
C MET A 1 -27.61 78.93 -16.27
N LYS A 2 -27.53 77.89 -15.44
CA LYS A 2 -26.32 77.38 -14.76
C LYS A 2 -26.41 75.85 -14.76
N PRO A 3 -25.31 75.12 -15.01
CA PRO A 3 -25.32 73.66 -15.03
C PRO A 3 -25.00 73.07 -13.65
N THR A 4 -25.61 71.93 -13.33
CA THR A 4 -25.30 71.10 -12.17
C THR A 4 -24.51 69.87 -12.59
N HIS A 5 -23.40 69.62 -11.89
CA HIS A 5 -22.43 68.55 -12.11
C HIS A 5 -22.94 67.16 -11.67
N ASN A 6 -22.76 66.17 -12.55
CA ASN A 6 -22.86 64.74 -12.26
C ASN A 6 -21.53 64.22 -11.69
N ILE A 7 -21.43 64.08 -10.35
CA ILE A 7 -20.24 63.55 -9.66
C ILE A 7 -20.44 62.09 -9.20
N SER A 8 -21.63 61.50 -9.39
CA SER A 8 -22.00 60.28 -8.65
C SER A 8 -21.66 58.93 -9.31
N VAL A 9 -21.04 58.89 -10.50
CA VAL A 9 -20.83 57.62 -11.24
C VAL A 9 -19.38 57.10 -11.20
N PHE A 10 -18.39 57.97 -10.92
CA PHE A 10 -16.98 57.57 -10.96
C PHE A 10 -16.48 56.79 -9.73
N LEU A 11 -17.21 56.82 -8.61
CA LEU A 11 -16.77 56.19 -7.35
C LEU A 11 -17.11 54.70 -7.22
N ILE A 12 -18.05 54.18 -8.01
CA ILE A 12 -18.50 52.77 -7.88
C ILE A 12 -17.67 51.81 -8.76
N VAL A 13 -17.03 52.30 -9.82
CA VAL A 13 -16.22 51.45 -10.72
C VAL A 13 -14.82 51.16 -10.16
N SER A 14 -14.30 51.98 -9.23
CA SER A 14 -12.95 51.76 -8.66
C SER A 14 -12.90 50.76 -7.50
N ILE A 15 -14.05 50.38 -6.91
CA ILE A 15 -14.09 49.43 -5.79
C ILE A 15 -14.19 47.97 -6.28
N PHE A 16 -14.67 47.73 -7.50
CA PHE A 16 -14.84 46.37 -8.03
C PHE A 16 -13.55 45.76 -8.64
N GLN A 17 -12.51 46.56 -8.88
CA GLN A 17 -11.22 46.08 -9.38
C GLN A 17 -10.22 45.65 -8.29
N LEU A 18 -10.54 45.84 -7.01
CA LEU A 18 -9.69 45.42 -5.88
C LEU A 18 -10.00 44.02 -5.35
N LEU A 19 -10.99 43.30 -5.90
CA LEU A 19 -11.42 41.98 -5.40
C LEU A 19 -11.04 40.78 -6.28
N PHE A 20 -10.31 40.97 -7.38
CA PHE A 20 -9.91 39.86 -8.29
C PHE A 20 -8.40 39.77 -8.57
N GLY A 21 -7.58 40.29 -7.64
CA GLY A 21 -6.13 40.43 -7.80
C GLY A 21 -5.27 39.51 -6.93
N TRP A 22 -5.72 38.31 -6.55
CA TRP A 22 -4.84 37.32 -5.89
C TRP A 22 -4.79 36.02 -6.69
N LYS A 23 -4.01 36.03 -7.77
CA LYS A 23 -3.30 34.81 -8.15
C LYS A 23 -2.19 34.64 -7.13
N GLY A 24 -2.40 33.75 -6.17
CA GLY A 24 -1.34 33.28 -5.30
C GLY A 24 -0.18 32.83 -6.18
N MET A 25 0.92 33.58 -6.17
CA MET A 25 2.19 33.03 -6.59
C MET A 25 2.51 31.96 -5.56
N ALA A 26 2.26 30.69 -5.90
CA ALA A 26 2.94 29.60 -5.22
C ALA A 26 4.44 29.87 -5.38
N GLN A 27 5.07 30.40 -4.33
CA GLN A 27 6.51 30.55 -4.31
C GLN A 27 7.09 29.14 -4.27
N GLY A 28 7.50 28.64 -5.45
CA GLY A 28 8.35 27.47 -5.51
C GLY A 28 9.58 27.76 -4.67
N ILE A 29 9.83 26.91 -3.67
CA ILE A 29 11.04 26.95 -2.86
C ILE A 29 12.22 27.00 -3.84
N PRO A 30 13.12 27.99 -3.76
CA PRO A 30 14.26 28.05 -4.65
C PRO A 30 15.10 26.78 -4.44
N ASN A 31 15.16 25.92 -5.47
CA ASN A 31 16.01 24.74 -5.50
C ASN A 31 17.46 25.21 -5.68
N LEU A 32 18.13 25.49 -4.55
CA LEU A 32 19.52 25.99 -4.48
C LEU A 32 20.54 24.89 -4.85
N GLY A 33 20.32 24.17 -5.96
CA GLY A 33 21.21 23.13 -6.49
C GLY A 33 21.33 21.88 -5.60
N GLN A 34 20.44 21.67 -4.63
CA GLN A 34 20.50 20.50 -3.75
C GLN A 34 20.26 19.20 -4.54
N THR A 35 19.28 19.22 -5.45
CA THR A 35 19.03 18.14 -6.41
C THR A 35 20.28 17.81 -7.22
N ASP A 36 20.97 18.84 -7.73
CA ASP A 36 22.17 18.67 -8.55
C ASP A 36 23.34 18.09 -7.74
N ARG A 37 23.49 18.49 -6.47
CA ARG A 37 24.55 17.95 -5.59
C ARG A 37 24.34 16.47 -5.30
N TRP A 38 23.13 16.04 -4.97
CA TRP A 38 22.85 14.61 -4.77
C TRP A 38 23.03 13.82 -6.06
N MET A 39 22.55 14.35 -7.19
CA MET A 39 22.72 13.71 -8.49
C MET A 39 24.21 13.54 -8.85
N GLN A 40 25.01 14.60 -8.74
CA GLN A 40 26.45 14.54 -9.00
C GLN A 40 27.18 13.59 -8.05
N GLY A 41 26.81 13.61 -6.75
CA GLY A 41 27.36 12.68 -5.77
C GLY A 41 27.06 11.22 -6.12
N ALA A 42 25.84 10.92 -6.55
CA ALA A 42 25.44 9.58 -6.94
C ALA A 42 26.18 9.11 -8.19
N LEU A 43 26.31 9.98 -9.21
CA LEU A 43 27.09 9.68 -10.42
C LEU A 43 28.58 9.43 -10.11
N ALA A 44 29.19 10.23 -9.24
CA ALA A 44 30.56 10.02 -8.80
C ALA A 44 30.73 8.70 -8.01
N ALA A 45 29.71 8.28 -7.24
CA ALA A 45 29.70 6.99 -6.57
C ALA A 45 29.60 5.83 -7.58
N ILE A 46 28.74 5.94 -8.61
CA ILE A 46 28.65 4.98 -9.71
C ILE A 46 29.98 4.85 -10.44
N GLU A 47 30.67 5.95 -10.74
CA GLU A 47 31.99 5.94 -11.42
C GLU A 47 33.04 5.15 -10.62
N ARG A 48 32.95 5.20 -9.28
CA ARG A 48 33.78 4.42 -8.36
C ARG A 48 33.27 3.00 -8.09
N LYS A 49 32.17 2.57 -8.74
CA LYS A 49 31.46 1.31 -8.51
C LYS A 49 30.95 1.12 -7.07
N ASP A 50 30.75 2.22 -6.36
CA ASP A 50 30.18 2.24 -5.01
C ASP A 50 28.66 2.40 -5.11
N TYR A 51 28.00 1.31 -5.47
CA TYR A 51 26.56 1.29 -5.74
C TYR A 51 25.71 1.45 -4.47
N GLN A 52 26.24 1.07 -3.31
CA GLN A 52 25.57 1.29 -2.02
C GLN A 52 25.43 2.79 -1.74
N THR A 53 26.54 3.53 -1.82
CA THR A 53 26.53 4.99 -1.63
C THR A 53 25.66 5.67 -2.69
N ALA A 54 25.73 5.23 -3.95
CA ALA A 54 24.88 5.77 -5.01
C ALA A 54 23.38 5.56 -4.68
N ASN A 55 23.00 4.37 -4.21
CA ASN A 55 21.63 4.05 -3.83
C ASN A 55 21.12 4.91 -2.65
N GLU A 56 21.94 5.14 -1.63
CA GLU A 56 21.60 6.03 -0.51
C GLU A 56 21.36 7.48 -0.98
N LEU A 57 22.21 7.97 -1.88
CA LEU A 57 22.08 9.33 -2.44
C LEU A 57 20.83 9.46 -3.32
N PHE A 58 20.51 8.47 -4.16
CA PHE A 58 19.27 8.48 -4.94
C PHE A 58 18.03 8.40 -4.06
N ARG A 59 18.04 7.60 -2.99
CA ARG A 59 16.93 7.53 -2.03
C ARG A 59 16.73 8.86 -1.32
N SER A 60 17.82 9.48 -0.85
CA SER A 60 17.79 10.82 -0.25
C SER A 60 17.22 11.86 -1.21
N LEU A 61 17.57 11.77 -2.50
CA LEU A 61 17.03 12.65 -3.53
C LEU A 61 15.52 12.45 -3.78
N ILE A 62 15.02 11.21 -3.72
CA ILE A 62 13.57 10.94 -3.83
C ILE A 62 12.83 11.46 -2.59
N GLU A 63 13.38 11.19 -1.41
CA GLU A 63 12.80 11.58 -0.12
C GLU A 63 12.77 13.10 0.08
N SER A 64 13.65 13.85 -0.59
CA SER A 64 13.64 15.31 -0.52
C SER A 64 12.40 15.95 -1.13
N GLY A 65 11.63 15.22 -1.95
CA GLY A 65 10.43 15.72 -2.62
C GLY A 65 10.68 16.85 -3.63
N LEU A 66 11.94 17.08 -4.00
CA LEU A 66 12.33 18.09 -4.99
C LEU A 66 12.07 17.58 -6.42
N PRO A 67 11.94 18.48 -7.40
CA PRO A 67 11.89 18.07 -8.81
C PRO A 67 13.09 17.19 -9.17
N LEU A 68 12.80 16.00 -9.69
CA LEU A 68 13.82 15.01 -10.02
C LEU A 68 14.38 15.26 -11.43
N PRO A 69 15.70 15.10 -11.64
CA PRO A 69 16.27 15.15 -12.98
C PRO A 69 15.71 14.04 -13.87
N GLU A 70 15.46 14.33 -15.14
CA GLU A 70 14.84 13.38 -16.08
C GLU A 70 15.67 12.09 -16.29
N GLU A 71 17.01 12.18 -16.20
CA GLU A 71 17.90 11.02 -16.33
C GLU A 71 18.08 10.23 -15.03
N MET A 72 17.66 10.79 -13.89
CA MET A 72 17.87 10.14 -12.59
C MET A 72 17.30 8.72 -12.55
N PRO A 73 16.08 8.43 -13.06
CA PRO A 73 15.53 7.07 -13.02
C PRO A 73 16.37 6.05 -13.79
N TYR A 74 17.09 6.46 -14.85
CA TYR A 74 18.00 5.56 -15.57
C TYR A 74 19.19 5.14 -14.70
N TYR A 75 19.92 6.12 -14.16
CA TYR A 75 21.10 5.83 -13.33
C TYR A 75 20.74 5.11 -12.03
N PHE A 76 19.58 5.41 -11.47
CA PHE A 76 19.10 4.69 -10.30
C PHE A 76 18.73 3.24 -10.66
N ALA A 77 18.13 3.00 -11.83
CA ALA A 77 17.87 1.65 -12.32
C ALA A 77 19.16 0.84 -12.50
N GLU A 78 20.22 1.42 -13.09
CA GLU A 78 21.53 0.77 -13.19
C GLU A 78 22.11 0.42 -11.82
N THR A 79 22.06 1.37 -10.88
CA THR A 79 22.53 1.17 -9.51
C THR A 79 21.80 0.01 -8.82
N LEU A 80 20.47 -0.04 -8.96
CA LEU A 80 19.64 -1.11 -8.39
C LEU A 80 19.91 -2.47 -9.05
N PHE A 81 20.26 -2.49 -10.33
CA PHE A 81 20.65 -3.72 -11.02
C PHE A 81 21.94 -4.30 -10.45
N GLU A 82 22.96 -3.46 -10.24
CA GLU A 82 24.25 -3.88 -9.66
C GLU A 82 24.10 -4.32 -8.19
N LEU A 83 23.11 -3.80 -7.48
CA LEU A 83 22.74 -4.23 -6.13
C LEU A 83 21.81 -5.47 -6.09
N GLY A 84 21.46 -6.07 -7.24
CA GLY A 84 20.56 -7.22 -7.31
C GLY A 84 19.08 -6.92 -7.05
N GLN A 85 18.70 -5.65 -6.91
CA GLN A 85 17.32 -5.21 -6.72
C GLN A 85 16.58 -5.12 -8.07
N PHE A 86 16.50 -6.24 -8.78
CA PHE A 86 16.09 -6.30 -10.19
C PHE A 86 14.66 -5.80 -10.45
N ASN A 87 13.71 -6.09 -9.55
CA ASN A 87 12.34 -5.59 -9.71
C ASN A 87 12.28 -4.06 -9.61
N ASN A 88 12.97 -3.48 -8.61
CA ASN A 88 13.05 -2.02 -8.44
C ASN A 88 13.76 -1.39 -9.64
N SER A 89 14.87 -1.99 -10.09
CA SER A 89 15.59 -1.56 -11.29
C SER A 89 14.67 -1.49 -12.51
N LYS A 90 13.88 -2.55 -12.77
CA LYS A 90 12.89 -2.55 -13.86
C LYS A 90 11.87 -1.43 -13.73
N ASN A 91 11.33 -1.19 -12.53
CA ASN A 91 10.30 -0.16 -12.33
C ASN A 91 10.83 1.25 -12.62
N PHE A 92 12.06 1.57 -12.17
CA PHE A 92 12.69 2.86 -12.47
C PHE A 92 13.09 2.98 -13.95
N LEU A 93 13.53 1.89 -14.57
CA LEU A 93 13.85 1.86 -15.99
C LEU A 93 12.61 2.08 -16.87
N ASP A 94 11.50 1.42 -16.55
CA ASP A 94 10.24 1.64 -17.25
C ASP A 94 9.78 3.08 -17.08
N LYS A 95 9.96 3.68 -15.89
CA LYS A 95 9.63 5.08 -15.66
C LYS A 95 10.50 6.04 -16.48
N TYR A 96 11.79 5.76 -16.60
CA TYR A 96 12.69 6.51 -17.48
C TYR A 96 12.20 6.48 -18.93
N LEU A 97 11.86 5.31 -19.45
CA LEU A 97 11.38 5.14 -20.83
C LEU A 97 10.02 5.81 -21.06
N GLU A 98 9.15 5.82 -20.05
CA GLU A 98 7.85 6.52 -20.09
C GLU A 98 8.04 8.05 -20.17
N LEU A 99 8.94 8.61 -19.36
CA LEU A 99 9.16 10.06 -19.28
C LEU A 99 9.87 10.59 -20.53
N THR A 100 10.90 9.86 -20.99
CA THR A 100 11.79 10.32 -22.06
C THR A 100 11.36 9.88 -23.46
N GLY A 101 10.51 8.85 -23.58
CA GLY A 101 10.12 8.26 -24.86
C GLY A 101 11.33 7.86 -25.71
N GLN A 102 11.50 8.51 -26.86
CA GLN A 102 12.62 8.27 -27.79
C GLN A 102 13.74 9.32 -27.69
N THR A 103 13.58 10.35 -26.85
CA THR A 103 14.52 11.49 -26.78
C THR A 103 15.49 11.41 -25.60
N GLY A 104 15.40 10.38 -24.76
CA GLY A 104 16.26 10.22 -23.59
C GLY A 104 17.73 10.03 -23.97
N ARG A 105 18.65 10.69 -23.25
CA ARG A 105 20.08 10.64 -23.56
C ARG A 105 20.67 9.25 -23.40
N ASN A 106 20.17 8.50 -22.43
CA ASN A 106 20.59 7.13 -22.13
C ASN A 106 19.67 6.06 -22.75
N LEU A 107 18.95 6.37 -23.83
CA LEU A 107 17.99 5.42 -24.44
C LEU A 107 18.63 4.08 -24.85
N GLN A 108 19.86 4.11 -25.39
CA GLN A 108 20.56 2.89 -25.79
C GLN A 108 20.91 2.03 -24.57
N GLY A 109 21.50 2.62 -23.53
CA GLY A 109 21.79 1.93 -22.28
C GLY A 109 20.53 1.40 -21.60
N ALA A 110 19.42 2.14 -21.68
CA ALA A 110 18.13 1.69 -21.14
C ALA A 110 17.61 0.43 -21.84
N LYS A 111 17.77 0.31 -23.17
CA LYS A 111 17.41 -0.90 -23.92
C LYS A 111 18.29 -2.09 -23.53
N GLU A 112 19.59 -1.86 -23.35
CA GLU A 112 20.54 -2.90 -22.93
C GLU A 112 20.25 -3.37 -21.51
N LEU A 113 19.99 -2.46 -20.57
CA LEU A 113 19.62 -2.80 -19.19
C LEU A 113 18.31 -3.59 -19.16
N LYS A 114 17.32 -3.23 -19.99
CA LYS A 114 16.07 -3.98 -20.12
C LYS A 114 16.31 -5.42 -20.55
N GLN A 115 17.23 -5.65 -21.48
CA GLN A 115 17.63 -7.00 -21.88
C GLN A 115 18.32 -7.75 -20.74
N LYS A 116 19.28 -7.12 -20.05
CA LYS A 116 20.01 -7.70 -18.90
C LYS A 116 19.07 -8.12 -17.78
N LEU A 117 18.01 -7.37 -17.53
CA LEU A 117 16.99 -7.66 -16.50
C LEU A 117 16.14 -8.90 -16.80
N THR A 118 16.05 -9.34 -18.06
CA THR A 118 15.15 -10.43 -18.46
C THR A 118 15.46 -11.73 -17.73
N LYS A 119 16.75 -12.10 -17.67
CA LYS A 119 17.21 -13.34 -17.03
C LYS A 119 16.97 -13.35 -15.50
N PRO A 120 17.48 -12.39 -14.71
CA PRO A 120 17.29 -12.42 -13.26
C PRO A 120 15.82 -12.29 -12.85
N LEU A 121 15.00 -11.55 -13.60
CA LEU A 121 13.56 -11.49 -13.32
C LEU A 121 12.86 -12.81 -13.61
N ALA A 122 13.28 -13.54 -14.65
CA ALA A 122 12.78 -14.89 -14.91
C ALA A 122 13.18 -15.85 -13.78
N GLU A 123 14.41 -15.77 -13.29
CA GLU A 123 14.90 -16.54 -12.14
C GLU A 123 14.10 -16.24 -10.86
N ILE A 124 13.83 -14.97 -10.56
CA ILE A 124 12.93 -14.57 -9.45
C ILE A 124 11.54 -15.19 -9.63
N SER A 125 10.95 -15.06 -10.82
CA SER A 125 9.59 -15.57 -11.08
C SER A 125 9.47 -17.08 -10.98
N ALA A 126 10.54 -17.81 -11.30
CA ALA A 126 10.61 -19.26 -11.20
C ALA A 126 10.97 -19.74 -9.78
N CYS A 127 11.47 -18.86 -8.92
CA CYS A 127 11.92 -19.22 -7.59
C CYS A 127 10.75 -19.33 -6.60
N GLY A 128 10.54 -20.51 -6.03
CA GLY A 128 9.54 -20.74 -4.99
C GLY A 128 9.86 -20.11 -3.63
N LEU A 129 11.10 -19.63 -3.45
CA LEU A 129 11.62 -19.06 -2.20
C LEU A 129 11.55 -17.53 -2.15
N CYS A 130 11.37 -16.87 -3.30
CA CYS A 130 11.36 -15.42 -3.38
C CYS A 130 9.94 -14.88 -3.60
N ASP A 131 9.71 -13.66 -3.12
CA ASP A 131 8.54 -12.89 -3.51
C ASP A 131 8.66 -12.38 -4.95
N SER A 132 7.60 -11.76 -5.46
CA SER A 132 7.58 -11.21 -6.82
C SER A 132 8.57 -10.07 -7.05
N LYS A 133 9.18 -9.53 -5.99
CA LYS A 133 10.16 -8.45 -6.03
C LYS A 133 11.60 -8.96 -5.93
N GLY A 134 11.82 -10.23 -5.59
CA GLY A 134 13.13 -10.85 -5.43
C GLY A 134 13.64 -10.90 -3.98
N TYR A 135 12.80 -10.63 -2.98
CA TYR A 135 13.13 -10.78 -1.56
C TYR A 135 12.79 -12.19 -1.09
N ARG A 136 13.53 -12.71 -0.12
CA ARG A 136 13.29 -14.06 0.41
C ARG A 136 12.01 -14.08 1.24
N TYR A 137 11.23 -15.15 1.10
CA TYR A 137 10.12 -15.40 2.02
C TYR A 137 10.64 -15.80 3.40
N GLU A 138 10.05 -15.21 4.42
CA GLU A 138 10.24 -15.60 5.82
C GLU A 138 8.99 -16.31 6.33
N VAL A 139 9.17 -17.18 7.32
CA VAL A 139 8.03 -17.83 7.99
C VAL A 139 7.20 -16.77 8.68
N CYS A 140 5.89 -16.80 8.49
CA CYS A 140 5.00 -15.84 9.13
C CYS A 140 5.10 -15.97 10.66
N ALA A 141 5.66 -14.98 11.34
CA ALA A 141 5.84 -14.99 12.79
C ALA A 141 4.51 -15.18 13.55
N THR A 142 3.40 -14.67 13.01
CA THR A 142 2.10 -14.74 13.68
C THR A 142 1.52 -16.17 13.69
N CYS A 143 1.68 -16.94 12.62
CA CYS A 143 1.13 -18.31 12.53
C CYS A 143 2.21 -19.40 12.51
N MET A 144 3.48 -19.05 12.57
CA MET A 144 4.63 -19.96 12.54
C MET A 144 4.52 -20.97 11.37
N GLY A 145 4.09 -20.50 10.20
CA GLY A 145 3.90 -21.35 9.02
C GLY A 145 2.62 -22.20 8.99
N GLN A 146 1.80 -22.20 10.04
CA GLN A 146 0.59 -23.02 10.13
C GLN A 146 -0.56 -22.57 9.22
N LYS A 147 -0.44 -21.40 8.57
CA LYS A 147 -1.41 -20.77 7.64
C LYS A 147 -2.76 -20.38 8.25
N LYS A 148 -3.19 -21.07 9.30
CA LYS A 148 -4.44 -20.86 10.02
C LYS A 148 -4.16 -20.44 11.46
N GLN A 149 -5.09 -19.72 12.04
CA GLN A 149 -5.06 -19.32 13.43
C GLN A 149 -6.41 -19.54 14.08
N GLU A 150 -6.36 -20.00 15.32
CA GLU A 150 -7.54 -20.07 16.16
C GLU A 150 -7.81 -18.67 16.71
N GLN A 151 -8.99 -18.13 16.39
CA GLN A 151 -9.41 -16.82 16.82
C GLN A 151 -10.73 -16.94 17.59
N THR A 152 -10.99 -15.97 18.46
CA THR A 152 -12.30 -15.84 19.09
C THR A 152 -13.37 -15.73 18.01
N CYS A 153 -14.44 -16.52 18.13
CA CYS A 153 -15.54 -16.48 17.17
C CYS A 153 -16.13 -15.08 17.08
N ASP A 154 -16.19 -14.52 15.86
CA ASP A 154 -16.61 -13.14 15.66
C ASP A 154 -18.08 -12.91 15.98
N TYR A 155 -18.92 -13.92 15.80
CA TYR A 155 -20.34 -13.84 16.08
C TYR A 155 -20.67 -13.90 17.57
N CYS A 156 -20.13 -14.86 18.32
CA CYS A 156 -20.42 -14.99 19.75
C CYS A 156 -19.43 -14.24 20.65
N LYS A 157 -18.33 -13.71 20.11
CA LYS A 157 -17.23 -13.07 20.86
C LYS A 157 -16.75 -13.93 22.04
N GLY A 158 -16.67 -15.25 21.83
CA GLY A 158 -16.22 -16.21 22.83
C GLY A 158 -17.30 -16.68 23.82
N LYS A 159 -18.53 -16.16 23.75
CA LYS A 159 -19.58 -16.45 24.73
C LYS A 159 -20.27 -17.80 24.57
N THR A 160 -19.96 -18.54 23.49
CA THR A 160 -20.47 -19.88 23.07
C THR A 160 -21.99 -20.00 22.86
N ILE A 161 -22.79 -19.23 23.59
CA ILE A 161 -24.24 -19.15 23.55
C ILE A 161 -24.63 -17.73 23.13
N VAL A 162 -25.58 -17.63 22.20
CA VAL A 162 -26.10 -16.38 21.65
C VAL A 162 -27.62 -16.31 21.83
N GLY A 163 -28.15 -15.09 21.87
CA GLY A 163 -29.60 -14.89 21.91
C GLY A 163 -30.26 -15.35 20.62
N CYS A 164 -31.43 -15.99 20.72
CA CYS A 164 -32.19 -16.35 19.54
C CYS A 164 -32.73 -15.08 18.86
N SER A 165 -32.30 -14.83 17.62
CA SER A 165 -32.73 -13.65 16.85
C SER A 165 -34.22 -13.66 16.52
N LYS A 166 -34.85 -14.84 16.39
CA LYS A 166 -36.28 -14.99 16.06
C LYS A 166 -37.20 -14.50 17.17
N CYS A 167 -36.77 -14.59 18.44
CA CYS A 167 -37.56 -14.19 19.61
C CYS A 167 -36.89 -13.11 20.47
N ALA A 168 -35.87 -12.43 19.94
CA ALA A 168 -35.08 -11.42 20.66
C ALA A 168 -34.62 -11.90 22.05
N ALA A 169 -34.16 -13.14 22.12
CA ALA A 169 -33.72 -13.82 23.34
C ALA A 169 -34.79 -14.05 24.44
N THR A 170 -36.07 -13.82 24.16
CA THR A 170 -37.15 -14.00 25.15
C THR A 170 -37.69 -15.43 25.23
N GLY A 171 -37.45 -16.26 24.21
CA GLY A 171 -38.04 -17.60 24.09
C GLY A 171 -39.46 -17.61 23.53
N MET A 172 -40.10 -16.44 23.40
CA MET A 172 -41.50 -16.29 22.98
C MET A 172 -41.64 -15.34 21.80
N ILE A 173 -42.61 -15.58 20.93
CA ILE A 173 -42.93 -14.74 19.77
C ILE A 173 -44.34 -14.17 19.95
N LYS A 174 -44.46 -12.85 19.90
CA LYS A 174 -45.76 -12.15 19.93
C LYS A 174 -46.24 -11.94 18.50
N LYS A 175 -47.46 -12.39 18.19
CA LYS A 175 -48.13 -12.11 16.92
C LYS A 175 -49.48 -11.45 17.20
N ILE A 176 -49.85 -10.50 16.35
CA ILE A 176 -51.16 -9.85 16.43
C ILE A 176 -52.09 -10.56 15.44
N ASN A 177 -53.23 -11.04 15.93
CA ASN A 177 -54.22 -11.71 15.08
C ASN A 177 -55.11 -10.70 14.35
N VAL A 178 -56.03 -11.19 13.50
CA VAL A 178 -56.97 -10.35 12.74
C VAL A 178 -57.94 -9.53 13.62
N PHE A 179 -58.03 -9.85 14.92
CA PHE A 179 -58.83 -9.14 15.92
C PHE A 179 -58.00 -8.16 16.77
N ASN A 180 -56.76 -7.88 16.38
CA ASN A 180 -55.84 -7.00 17.10
C ASN A 180 -55.48 -7.47 18.53
N GLN A 181 -55.63 -8.77 18.82
CA GLN A 181 -55.22 -9.38 20.08
C GLN A 181 -53.80 -9.95 19.94
N VAL A 182 -53.02 -9.86 21.03
CA VAL A 182 -51.64 -10.37 21.07
C VAL A 182 -51.66 -11.83 21.51
N GLU A 183 -51.26 -12.72 20.61
CA GLU A 183 -51.05 -14.13 20.88
C GLU A 183 -49.55 -14.40 21.08
N ILE A 184 -49.22 -15.20 22.08
CA ILE A 184 -47.84 -15.55 22.46
C ILE A 184 -47.60 -17.00 22.07
N PHE A 185 -46.59 -17.22 21.22
CA PHE A 185 -46.19 -18.54 20.76
C PHE A 185 -44.78 -18.87 21.27
N GLU A 186 -44.54 -20.13 21.60
CA GLU A 186 -43.19 -20.59 21.89
C GLU A 186 -42.31 -20.48 20.65
N CYS A 187 -41.08 -20.01 20.83
CA CYS A 187 -40.14 -19.93 19.73
C CYS A 187 -39.60 -21.33 19.41
N GLU A 188 -40.11 -21.93 18.33
CA GLU A 188 -39.67 -23.23 17.80
C GLU A 188 -38.16 -23.30 17.57
N ARG A 189 -37.54 -22.18 17.15
CA ARG A 189 -36.10 -22.16 16.82
C ARG A 189 -35.24 -22.44 18.04
N CYS A 190 -35.65 -21.98 19.23
CA CYS A 190 -34.90 -22.17 20.48
C CYS A 190 -35.64 -23.02 21.51
N ASN A 191 -36.76 -23.66 21.14
CA ASN A 191 -37.61 -24.44 22.04
C ASN A 191 -37.88 -23.72 23.37
N ALA A 192 -38.41 -22.49 23.28
CA ALA A 192 -38.69 -21.61 24.42
C ALA A 192 -37.50 -21.18 25.31
N LYS A 193 -36.25 -21.58 25.01
CA LYS A 193 -35.07 -21.24 25.84
C LYS A 193 -34.58 -19.81 25.67
N GLY A 194 -34.95 -19.13 24.59
CA GLY A 194 -34.45 -17.79 24.22
C GLY A 194 -32.96 -17.75 23.82
N ARG A 195 -32.21 -18.84 24.04
CA ARG A 195 -30.78 -18.92 23.79
C ARG A 195 -30.47 -20.09 22.87
N LEU A 196 -29.43 -19.94 22.05
CA LEU A 196 -28.95 -20.94 21.12
C LEU A 196 -27.44 -21.09 21.27
N THR A 197 -26.94 -22.30 21.07
CA THR A 197 -25.52 -22.48 20.82
C THR A 197 -25.13 -21.68 19.58
N CYS A 198 -23.98 -21.00 19.64
CA CYS A 198 -23.48 -20.21 18.52
C CYS A 198 -23.44 -21.07 17.24
N PRO A 199 -24.16 -20.69 16.16
CA PRO A 199 -24.22 -21.49 14.96
C PRO A 199 -22.88 -21.51 14.19
N GLU A 200 -22.05 -20.48 14.36
CA GLU A 200 -20.77 -20.37 13.64
C GLU A 200 -19.67 -21.22 14.27
N CYS A 201 -19.55 -21.22 15.59
CA CYS A 201 -18.51 -21.99 16.30
C CYS A 201 -19.02 -23.28 16.94
N GLN A 202 -20.32 -23.58 16.80
CA GLN A 202 -20.98 -24.76 17.37
C GLN A 202 -20.73 -24.93 18.89
N GLY A 203 -20.55 -23.81 19.60
CA GLY A 203 -20.34 -23.80 21.04
C GLY A 203 -18.87 -23.90 21.50
N THR A 204 -17.92 -24.00 20.57
CA THR A 204 -16.48 -23.97 20.91
C THR A 204 -15.99 -22.58 21.35
N GLY A 205 -16.72 -21.51 20.98
CA GLY A 205 -16.34 -20.13 21.24
C GLY A 205 -15.20 -19.61 20.34
N LYS A 206 -14.65 -20.49 19.50
CA LYS A 206 -13.48 -20.24 18.67
C LYS A 206 -13.75 -20.59 17.22
N GLN A 207 -13.06 -19.91 16.31
CA GLN A 207 -13.15 -20.15 14.88
C GLN A 207 -11.72 -20.25 14.31
N VAL A 208 -11.51 -21.22 13.43
CA VAL A 208 -10.24 -21.34 12.71
C VAL A 208 -10.37 -20.54 11.43
N SER A 209 -9.61 -19.44 11.35
CA SER A 209 -9.55 -18.60 10.16
C SER A 209 -8.14 -18.63 9.57
N GLU A 210 -8.02 -18.15 8.34
CA GLU A 210 -6.70 -17.90 7.75
C GLU A 210 -5.95 -16.85 8.56
N CYS A 211 -4.63 -17.02 8.66
CA CYS A 211 -3.79 -16.05 9.34
C CYS A 211 -3.92 -14.70 8.62
N LYS A 212 -4.38 -13.68 9.35
CA LYS A 212 -4.61 -12.33 8.80
C LYS A 212 -3.32 -11.66 8.31
N THR A 213 -2.17 -12.04 8.88
CA THR A 213 -0.86 -11.47 8.50
C THR A 213 -0.37 -12.00 7.16
N CYS A 214 -0.49 -13.31 6.91
CA CYS A 214 0.03 -13.93 5.68
C CYS A 214 -1.07 -14.38 4.70
N LEU A 215 -2.34 -14.08 4.99
CA LEU A 215 -3.49 -14.43 4.16
C LEU A 215 -3.50 -15.92 3.76
N GLY A 216 -3.17 -16.80 4.72
CA GLY A 216 -3.12 -18.24 4.48
C GLY A 216 -1.87 -18.75 3.74
N ALA A 217 -0.93 -17.89 3.34
CA ALA A 217 0.30 -18.34 2.66
C ALA A 217 1.28 -19.06 3.60
N GLY A 218 1.25 -18.74 4.90
CA GLY A 218 2.19 -19.26 5.91
C GLY A 218 3.56 -18.57 5.90
N ARG A 219 3.79 -17.67 4.95
CA ARG A 219 5.03 -16.93 4.73
C ARG A 219 4.75 -15.46 4.46
N VAL A 220 5.71 -14.60 4.76
CA VAL A 220 5.67 -13.15 4.53
C VAL A 220 6.92 -12.73 3.75
N THR A 221 6.86 -11.59 3.06
CA THR A 221 8.05 -11.01 2.42
C THR A 221 9.05 -10.58 3.49
N GLY A 222 10.29 -11.07 3.41
CA GLY A 222 11.40 -10.66 4.26
C GLY A 222 12.13 -9.42 3.75
N GLU A 223 13.19 -9.03 4.46
CA GLU A 223 14.00 -7.85 4.11
C GLU A 223 15.25 -8.20 3.29
N VAL A 224 15.66 -9.47 3.31
CA VAL A 224 16.89 -9.96 2.67
C VAL A 224 16.62 -10.32 1.22
N LEU A 225 17.51 -9.90 0.32
CA LEU A 225 17.49 -10.32 -1.08
C LEU A 225 17.67 -11.82 -1.19
N CYS A 226 16.86 -12.44 -2.04
CA CYS A 226 16.88 -13.86 -2.27
C CYS A 226 18.11 -14.25 -3.09
N ASP A 227 18.91 -15.19 -2.61
CA ASP A 227 20.04 -15.74 -3.36
C ASP A 227 19.67 -16.99 -4.17
N HIS A 228 18.38 -17.35 -4.20
CA HIS A 228 17.81 -18.51 -4.89
C HIS A 228 18.32 -19.88 -4.40
N HIS A 229 18.98 -19.95 -3.24
CA HIS A 229 19.43 -21.19 -2.65
C HIS A 229 18.59 -21.55 -1.42
N ASP A 230 18.37 -22.83 -1.21
CA ASP A 230 17.73 -23.29 0.02
C ASP A 230 18.76 -23.29 1.14
N HIS A 231 18.53 -22.47 2.16
CA HIS A 231 19.32 -22.53 3.39
C HIS A 231 18.54 -23.42 4.34
N GLU A 232 18.81 -24.71 4.29
CA GLU A 232 18.37 -25.62 5.35
C GLU A 232 18.94 -25.09 6.68
N GLU A 233 18.05 -24.92 7.66
CA GLU A 233 18.40 -24.49 9.02
C GLU A 233 19.56 -25.32 9.56
N GLN A 234 20.75 -24.74 9.63
CA GLN A 234 21.86 -25.28 10.43
C GLN A 234 21.62 -25.04 11.93
N GLU A 235 20.42 -25.37 12.43
CA GLU A 235 20.10 -25.38 13.86
C GLU A 235 19.79 -26.81 14.31
N LYS A 236 20.83 -27.64 14.31
CA LYS A 236 20.94 -28.79 15.21
C LYS A 236 22.30 -28.75 15.91
N LYS A 237 22.40 -27.96 16.98
CA LYS A 237 23.32 -28.22 18.09
C LYS A 237 22.67 -27.80 19.41
#